data_AF-A0A2N5V080-F1
#
_entry.id   AF-A0A2N5V080-F1
#
_cell.length_a   1.000
_cell.length_b   1.000
_cell.length_c   1.000
_cell.angle_alpha   90.00
_cell.angle_beta   90.00
_cell.angle_gamma   90.00
#
_symmetry.space_group_name_H-M   'P 1'
#
loop_
_entity.id
_entity.type
_entity.pdbx_description
1 polymer ?
#
loop_
_entity_poly.entity_id
_entity_poly.type
_entity_poly.pdbx_seq_one_letter_code
_entity_poly.pdbx_strand_id
1 'polypeptide(L)'
;MITKYLVRNKHIPTKTSVSHLFSLAFPKEYQVSINRELVKSNLIPTGKDGYNKPPILEDVMEVAKDKLRALSINAFEAGSNFAAANKEMQQSLDLKKGDSKKREKMLEEYPKEPVQSQIKSMAKAIEALTNNLNNTTKA
;
A
#
# COMPACT_ATOMS: atom_id res chain seq x y z
N MET A 1 17.34 -43.05 -8.91
CA MET A 1 16.29 -42.11 -9.36
C MET A 1 16.76 -40.68 -9.11
N ILE A 2 16.62 -39.82 -10.12
CA ILE A 2 17.07 -38.41 -10.15
C ILE A 2 16.57 -37.62 -8.92
N THR A 3 15.35 -37.90 -8.45
CA THR A 3 14.74 -37.24 -7.29
C THR A 3 15.52 -37.48 -5.99
N LYS A 4 16.09 -38.68 -5.78
CA LYS A 4 16.96 -38.95 -4.61
C LYS A 4 18.24 -38.12 -4.66
N TYR A 5 18.81 -37.94 -5.85
CA TYR A 5 20.00 -37.12 -6.05
C TYR A 5 19.70 -35.64 -5.77
N LEU A 6 18.58 -35.13 -6.28
CA LEU A 6 18.17 -33.74 -6.08
C LEU A 6 17.88 -33.42 -4.61
N VAL A 7 17.24 -34.34 -3.87
CA VAL A 7 17.04 -34.20 -2.42
C VAL A 7 18.37 -34.22 -1.67
N ARG A 8 19.27 -35.16 -1.99
CA ARG A 8 20.58 -35.28 -1.33
C ARG A 8 21.46 -34.05 -1.52
N ASN A 9 21.37 -33.41 -2.69
CA ASN A 9 22.10 -32.18 -3.02
C ASN A 9 21.35 -30.89 -2.64
N LYS A 10 20.24 -30.99 -1.91
CA LYS A 10 19.43 -29.84 -1.44
C LYS A 10 18.89 -28.95 -2.57
N HIS A 11 18.77 -29.46 -3.79
CA HIS A 11 18.11 -28.74 -4.88
C HIS A 11 16.60 -28.70 -4.69
N ILE A 12 16.03 -29.73 -4.04
CA ILE A 12 14.63 -29.79 -3.63
C ILE A 12 14.51 -30.23 -2.16
N PRO A 13 13.53 -29.72 -1.42
CA PRO A 13 13.41 -29.96 0.02
C PRO A 13 12.91 -31.38 0.35
N THR A 14 12.08 -31.97 -0.51
CA THR A 14 11.49 -33.29 -0.31
C THR A 14 11.43 -34.07 -1.61
N LYS A 15 11.13 -35.37 -1.53
CA LYS A 15 11.06 -36.24 -2.70
C LYS A 15 9.75 -35.96 -3.46
N THR A 16 9.81 -35.03 -4.40
CA THR A 16 8.69 -34.65 -5.27
C THR A 16 8.67 -35.51 -6.55
N SER A 17 7.54 -35.54 -7.24
CA SER A 17 7.43 -36.17 -8.56
C SER A 17 8.25 -35.43 -9.62
N VAL A 18 8.68 -36.17 -10.65
CA VAL A 18 9.45 -35.61 -11.76
C VAL A 18 8.62 -34.60 -12.56
N SER A 19 7.31 -34.82 -12.68
CA SER A 19 6.36 -33.94 -13.37
C SER A 19 6.23 -32.58 -12.69
N HIS A 20 6.22 -32.56 -11.36
CA HIS A 20 6.18 -31.33 -10.57
C HIS A 20 7.47 -30.52 -10.77
N LEU A 21 8.63 -31.18 -10.69
CA LEU A 21 9.94 -30.54 -10.92
C LEU A 21 10.04 -29.93 -12.33
N PHE A 22 9.57 -30.67 -13.34
CA PHE A 22 9.51 -30.18 -14.72
C PHE A 22 8.64 -28.93 -14.85
N SER A 23 7.50 -28.91 -14.16
CA SER A 23 6.57 -27.79 -14.18
C SER A 23 7.10 -26.53 -13.48
N LEU A 24 7.97 -26.69 -12.48
CA LEU A 24 8.66 -25.59 -11.81
C LEU A 24 9.87 -25.09 -12.61
N ALA A 25 10.63 -25.98 -13.25
CA ALA A 25 11.87 -25.65 -13.93
C ALA A 25 11.67 -24.87 -15.23
N PHE A 26 10.54 -25.06 -15.92
CA PHE A 26 10.28 -24.46 -17.23
C PHE A 26 9.00 -23.62 -17.22
N PRO A 27 8.98 -22.42 -17.84
CA PRO A 27 7.75 -21.64 -18.04
C PRO A 27 6.76 -22.37 -18.95
N LYS A 28 5.46 -22.08 -18.80
CA LYS A 28 4.37 -22.79 -19.51
C LYS A 28 4.51 -22.74 -21.03
N GLU A 29 5.00 -21.63 -21.57
CA GLU A 29 5.28 -21.44 -23.00
C GLU A 29 6.30 -22.46 -23.52
N TYR A 30 7.36 -22.71 -22.75
CA TYR A 30 8.42 -23.65 -23.11
C TYR A 30 8.08 -25.08 -22.76
N GLN A 31 7.26 -25.34 -21.72
CA GLN A 31 6.82 -26.68 -21.37
C GLN A 31 6.15 -27.41 -22.55
N VAL A 32 5.32 -26.70 -23.32
CA VAL A 32 4.63 -27.27 -24.50
C VAL A 32 5.64 -27.63 -25.59
N SER A 33 6.59 -26.74 -25.89
CA SER A 33 7.62 -26.98 -26.91
C SER A 33 8.54 -28.13 -26.52
N ILE A 34 8.98 -28.16 -25.25
CA ILE A 34 9.86 -29.22 -24.72
C ILE A 34 9.12 -30.57 -24.75
N ASN A 35 7.87 -30.64 -24.28
CA ASN A 35 7.08 -31.86 -24.35
C ASN A 35 6.90 -32.36 -25.79
N ARG A 36 6.66 -31.46 -26.75
CA ARG A 36 6.54 -31.83 -28.17
C ARG A 36 7.82 -32.45 -28.71
N GLU A 37 8.98 -31.90 -28.34
CA GLU A 37 10.27 -32.41 -28.81
C GLU A 37 10.64 -33.76 -28.16
N LEU A 38 10.30 -33.93 -26.88
CA LEU A 38 10.47 -35.21 -26.17
C LEU A 38 9.60 -36.31 -26.77
N VAL A 39 8.39 -35.99 -27.24
CA VAL A 39 7.52 -36.94 -27.95
C VAL A 39 8.08 -37.31 -29.32
N LYS A 40 8.50 -36.33 -30.13
CA LYS A 40 9.15 -36.60 -31.43
C LYS A 40 10.37 -37.50 -31.29
N SER A 41 11.11 -37.32 -30.20
CA SER A 41 12.32 -38.10 -29.88
C SER A 41 12.02 -39.45 -29.22
N ASN A 42 10.74 -39.84 -29.10
CA ASN A 42 10.29 -41.07 -28.43
C ASN A 42 10.79 -41.23 -26.97
N LEU A 43 11.07 -40.11 -26.29
CA LEU A 43 11.52 -40.10 -24.89
C LEU A 43 10.34 -40.13 -23.90
N ILE A 44 9.13 -39.78 -24.36
CA ILE A 44 7.88 -39.88 -23.59
C ILE A 44 6.94 -40.82 -24.32
N PRO A 45 6.40 -41.85 -23.66
CA PRO A 45 5.41 -42.73 -24.26
C PRO A 45 4.07 -42.00 -24.44
N THR A 46 3.61 -41.97 -25.68
CA THR A 46 2.26 -41.53 -26.06
C THR A 46 1.23 -42.62 -25.77
N GLY A 47 0.02 -42.20 -25.39
CA GLY A 47 -1.13 -43.07 -25.24
C GLY A 47 -1.65 -43.58 -26.59
N LYS A 48 -2.61 -44.52 -26.56
CA LYS A 48 -3.26 -45.06 -27.78
C LYS A 48 -4.04 -43.98 -28.55
N ASP A 49 -4.37 -42.89 -27.88
CA ASP A 49 -5.03 -41.68 -28.39
C ASP A 49 -4.06 -40.69 -29.06
N GLY A 50 -2.75 -40.98 -29.08
CA GLY A 50 -1.72 -40.12 -29.65
C GLY A 50 -1.35 -38.92 -28.77
N TYR A 51 -1.98 -38.76 -27.60
CA TYR A 51 -1.65 -37.72 -26.64
C TYR A 51 -0.65 -38.22 -25.61
N ASN A 52 0.08 -37.28 -25.00
CA ASN A 52 0.91 -37.59 -23.84
C ASN A 52 0.03 -38.04 -22.68
N LYS A 53 0.46 -39.09 -21.96
CA LYS A 53 -0.18 -39.44 -20.70
C LYS A 53 -0.17 -38.20 -19.79
N PRO A 54 -1.33 -37.76 -19.28
CA PRO A 54 -1.38 -36.59 -18.44
C PRO A 54 -0.53 -36.84 -17.18
N PRO A 55 0.11 -35.79 -16.63
CA PRO A 55 0.74 -35.88 -15.33
C PRO A 55 -0.30 -36.32 -14.28
N ILE A 56 0.21 -36.96 -13.22
CA ILE A 56 -0.61 -37.43 -12.10
C ILE A 56 -1.39 -36.24 -11.51
N LEU A 57 -2.68 -36.42 -11.24
CA LEU A 57 -3.60 -35.34 -10.86
C LEU A 57 -3.14 -34.62 -9.58
N GLU A 58 -2.61 -35.39 -8.63
CA GLU A 58 -2.05 -34.90 -7.37
C GLU A 58 -0.90 -33.90 -7.61
N ASP A 59 -0.03 -34.17 -8.58
CA ASP A 59 1.09 -33.29 -8.94
C ASP A 59 0.58 -31.96 -9.50
N VAL A 60 -0.45 -32.01 -10.36
CA VAL A 60 -1.07 -30.83 -10.96
C VAL A 60 -1.75 -29.97 -9.90
N MET A 61 -2.45 -30.61 -8.95
CA MET A 61 -3.10 -29.94 -7.83
C MET A 61 -2.09 -29.25 -6.90
N GLU A 62 -0.95 -29.87 -6.64
CA GLU A 62 0.11 -29.29 -5.80
C GLU A 62 0.74 -28.06 -6.46
N VAL A 63 1.11 -28.15 -7.75
CA VAL A 63 1.64 -27.00 -8.52
C VAL A 63 0.63 -25.86 -8.56
N ALA A 64 -0.66 -26.16 -8.73
CA ALA A 64 -1.70 -25.14 -8.76
C ALA A 64 -1.85 -24.43 -7.40
N LYS A 65 -1.80 -25.17 -6.29
CA LYS A 65 -1.84 -24.61 -4.93
C LYS A 65 -0.64 -23.68 -4.67
N ASP A 66 0.57 -24.10 -5.05
CA ASP A 66 1.77 -23.27 -4.86
C ASP A 66 1.73 -21.99 -5.69
N LYS A 67 1.24 -22.06 -6.94
CA LYS A 67 1.02 -20.87 -7.78
C LYS A 67 -0.01 -19.92 -7.16
N LEU A 68 -1.13 -20.44 -6.66
CA LEU A 68 -2.14 -19.63 -5.98
C LEU A 68 -1.59 -18.98 -4.71
N ARG A 69 -0.77 -19.70 -3.94
CA ARG A 69 -0.11 -19.16 -2.75
C ARG A 69 0.87 -18.04 -3.11
N ALA A 70 1.71 -18.22 -4.13
CA ALA A 70 2.64 -17.20 -4.60
C ALA A 70 1.91 -15.93 -5.09
N LEU A 71 0.77 -16.08 -5.76
CA LEU A 71 -0.07 -14.95 -6.17
C LEU A 71 -0.77 -14.27 -4.97
N SER A 72 -1.10 -15.02 -3.92
CA SER A 72 -1.84 -14.49 -2.76
C SER A 72 -1.01 -13.64 -1.79
N ILE A 73 0.32 -13.78 -1.77
CA ILE A 73 1.19 -13.14 -0.76
C ILE A 73 1.14 -11.60 -0.82
N ASN A 74 0.69 -10.98 -1.92
CA ASN A 74 0.77 -9.52 -2.08
C ASN A 74 -0.58 -8.79 -2.17
N ALA A 75 -1.73 -9.45 -2.07
CA ALA A 75 -3.02 -8.77 -2.23
C ALA A 75 -3.60 -8.23 -0.92
N PHE A 76 -3.29 -8.84 0.23
CA PHE A 76 -3.96 -8.50 1.51
C PHE A 76 -3.08 -7.70 2.48
N GLU A 77 -1.75 -7.90 2.49
CA GLU A 77 -0.83 -7.14 3.37
C GLU A 77 -0.55 -5.71 2.86
N ALA A 78 -0.62 -5.49 1.54
CA ALA A 78 -0.35 -4.16 0.96
C ALA A 78 -1.38 -3.10 1.41
N GLY A 79 -2.60 -3.50 1.77
CA GLY A 79 -3.64 -2.59 2.29
C GLY A 79 -3.61 -2.39 3.81
N SER A 80 -3.09 -3.36 4.57
CA SER A 80 -3.12 -3.30 6.04
C SER A 80 -2.14 -2.27 6.61
N ASN A 81 -0.97 -2.11 5.98
CA ASN A 81 0.09 -1.24 6.50
C ASN A 81 -0.27 0.25 6.34
N PHE A 82 -0.85 0.65 5.20
CA PHE A 82 -1.30 2.03 5.00
C PHE A 82 -2.51 2.38 5.88
N ALA A 83 -3.47 1.45 6.01
CA ALA A 83 -4.62 1.66 6.87
C ALA A 83 -4.23 1.77 8.36
N ALA A 84 -3.29 0.93 8.80
CA ALA A 84 -2.75 0.99 10.16
C ALA A 84 -1.98 2.30 10.42
N ALA A 85 -1.08 2.68 9.50
CA ALA A 85 -0.30 3.92 9.62
C ALA A 85 -1.19 5.18 9.63
N ASN A 86 -2.23 5.22 8.78
CA ASN A 86 -3.17 6.33 8.76
C ASN A 86 -3.99 6.43 10.05
N LYS A 87 -4.39 5.29 10.62
CA LYS A 87 -5.11 5.24 11.90
C LYS A 87 -4.24 5.77 13.05
N GLU A 88 -2.98 5.35 13.11
CA GLU A 88 -2.02 5.81 14.12
C GLU A 88 -1.72 7.31 13.99
N MET A 89 -1.53 7.80 12.76
CA MET A 89 -1.33 9.22 12.48
C MET A 89 -2.54 10.05 12.96
N GLN A 90 -3.77 9.61 12.65
CA GLN A 90 -4.98 10.32 13.07
C GLN A 90 -5.09 10.42 14.60
N GLN A 91 -4.82 9.32 15.31
CA GLN A 91 -4.79 9.32 16.78
C GLN A 91 -3.75 10.30 17.34
N SER A 92 -2.57 10.36 16.74
CA SER A 92 -1.53 11.31 17.15
C SER A 92 -1.93 12.78 16.93
N LEU A 93 -2.66 13.06 15.85
CA LEU A 93 -3.16 14.39 15.54
C LEU A 93 -4.29 14.81 16.49
N ASP A 94 -5.16 13.86 16.85
CA ASP A 94 -6.26 14.13 17.77
C ASP A 94 -5.75 14.38 19.19
N LEU A 95 -4.71 13.66 19.63
CA LEU A 95 -4.01 13.96 20.88
C LEU A 95 -3.34 15.35 20.86
N LYS A 96 -2.69 15.72 19.74
CA LYS A 96 -2.03 17.03 19.59
C LYS A 96 -3.00 18.20 19.47
N LYS A 97 -4.19 17.99 18.89
CA LYS A 97 -5.22 19.04 18.78
C LYS A 97 -5.69 19.55 20.14
N GLY A 98 -5.60 18.73 21.19
CA GLY A 98 -5.99 19.09 22.55
C GLY A 98 -7.47 19.47 22.67
N ASP A 99 -7.87 19.93 23.86
CA ASP A 99 -9.25 20.29 24.17
C ASP A 99 -9.66 21.56 23.40
N SER A 100 -10.85 21.56 22.78
CA SER A 100 -11.40 22.68 21.97
C SER A 100 -11.48 24.02 22.72
N LYS A 101 -11.41 23.97 24.05
CA LYS A 101 -11.33 25.11 24.96
C LYS A 101 -10.23 26.11 24.61
N LYS A 102 -9.10 25.67 24.05
CA LYS A 102 -8.01 26.60 23.66
C LYS A 102 -8.43 27.53 22.51
N ARG A 103 -9.28 27.06 21.59
CA ARG A 103 -9.86 27.89 20.52
C ARG A 103 -10.93 28.83 21.05
N GLU A 104 -11.79 28.36 21.96
CA GLU A 104 -12.78 29.23 22.62
C GLU A 104 -12.12 30.36 23.41
N LYS A 105 -11.02 30.07 24.12
CA LYS A 105 -10.27 31.09 24.85
C LYS A 105 -9.66 32.16 23.93
N MET A 106 -9.16 31.76 22.75
CA MET A 106 -8.66 32.73 21.76
C MET A 106 -9.77 33.57 21.11
N LEU A 107 -11.00 33.06 21.02
CA LEU A 107 -12.16 33.83 20.56
C LEU A 107 -12.64 34.81 21.63
N GLU A 108 -12.51 34.46 22.91
CA GLU A 108 -12.87 35.33 24.03
C GLU A 108 -11.83 36.45 24.26
N GLU A 109 -10.54 36.16 24.04
CA GLU A 109 -9.43 37.13 24.10
C GLU A 109 -9.37 38.05 22.87
N TYR A 110 -10.19 37.81 21.84
CA TYR A 110 -10.26 38.68 20.67
C TYR A 110 -11.01 39.99 21.02
N PRO A 111 -10.49 41.17 20.62
CA PRO A 111 -11.18 42.43 20.89
C PRO A 111 -12.58 42.40 20.25
N LYS A 112 -13.60 42.48 21.10
CA LYS A 112 -15.03 42.40 20.71
C LYS A 112 -15.49 43.62 19.90
N GLU A 113 -14.79 44.73 20.01
CA GLU A 113 -15.07 45.92 19.22
C GLU A 113 -14.27 45.91 17.91
N PRO A 114 -14.89 46.28 16.78
CA PRO A 114 -14.16 46.40 15.53
C PRO A 114 -13.07 47.45 15.69
N VAL A 115 -11.81 47.07 15.53
CA VAL A 115 -10.64 47.97 15.60
C VAL A 115 -10.86 49.28 14.83
N GLN A 116 -11.65 49.22 13.76
CA GLN A 116 -12.03 50.35 12.92
C GLN A 116 -12.92 51.40 13.60
N SER A 117 -13.78 51.04 14.57
CA SER A 117 -14.53 52.02 15.37
C SER A 117 -13.62 52.76 16.35
N GLN A 118 -12.65 52.05 16.94
CA GLN A 118 -11.63 52.63 17.83
C GLN A 118 -10.71 53.58 17.07
N ILE A 119 -10.27 53.21 15.87
CA ILE A 119 -9.48 54.10 15.01
C ILE A 119 -10.28 55.36 14.66
N LYS A 120 -11.57 55.24 14.33
CA LYS A 120 -12.44 56.39 14.02
C LYS A 120 -12.65 57.31 15.23
N SER A 121 -12.84 56.76 16.43
CA SER A 121 -13.01 57.57 17.63
C SER A 121 -11.72 58.31 18.00
N MET A 122 -10.57 57.64 17.85
CA MET A 122 -9.25 58.26 18.04
C MET A 122 -8.98 59.37 17.02
N ALA A 123 -9.26 59.13 15.73
CA ALA A 123 -9.10 60.15 14.69
C ALA A 123 -9.94 61.40 14.99
N LYS A 124 -11.19 61.21 15.41
CA LYS A 124 -12.09 62.32 15.78
C LYS A 124 -11.62 63.07 17.03
N ALA A 125 -11.04 62.37 18.01
CA ALA A 125 -10.46 62.99 19.20
C ALA A 125 -9.21 63.82 18.85
N ILE A 126 -8.37 63.32 17.95
CA ILE A 126 -7.18 64.04 17.45
C ILE A 126 -7.59 65.29 16.66
N GLU A 127 -8.60 65.19 15.79
CA GLU A 127 -9.15 66.36 15.08
C GLU A 127 -9.71 67.41 16.05
N ALA A 128 -10.47 66.99 17.06
CA ALA A 128 -11.01 67.90 18.08
C ALA A 128 -9.90 68.61 18.89
N LEU A 129 -8.87 67.87 19.29
CA LEU A 129 -7.68 68.42 19.96
C LEU A 129 -6.95 69.42 19.07
N THR A 130 -6.73 69.08 17.80
CA THR A 130 -6.04 69.94 16.84
C THR A 130 -6.83 71.23 16.57
N ASN A 131 -8.16 71.13 16.43
CA ASN A 131 -9.03 72.29 16.26
C ASN A 131 -9.03 73.20 17.50
N ASN A 132 -9.05 72.62 18.70
CA ASN A 132 -8.94 73.39 19.93
C ASN A 132 -7.60 74.12 20.06
N LEU A 133 -6.48 73.47 19.69
CA LEU A 133 -5.15 74.09 19.66
C LEU A 133 -5.03 75.22 18.63
N ASN A 134 -5.69 75.09 17.47
CA ASN A 134 -5.71 76.11 16.42
C ASN A 134 -6.61 77.30 16.77
N ASN A 135 -7.64 77.08 17.60
CA ASN A 135 -8.52 78.14 18.07
C ASN A 135 -7.91 78.94 19.23
N THR A 136 -7.08 78.32 20.08
CA THR A 136 -6.35 79.02 21.15
C THR A 136 -5.14 79.82 20.66
N THR A 137 -4.63 79.55 19.46
CA THR A 137 -3.49 80.28 18.84
C THR A 137 -3.93 81.45 17.94
N LYS A 138 -5.24 81.65 17.74
CA LYS A 138 -5.83 82.75 16.95
C LYS A 138 -6.59 83.79 17.79
N ALA A 139 -6.44 83.75 19.12
CA ALA A 139 -7.00 84.74 20.06
C ALA A 139 -5.90 85.68 20.57
#